data_AF-A0A210Q903-F1
#
_entry.id   AF-A0A210Q903-F1
#
_cell.length_a   1.000
_cell.length_b   1.000
_cell.length_c   1.000
_cell.angle_alpha   90.00
_cell.angle_beta   90.00
_cell.angle_gamma   90.00
#
_symmetry.space_group_name_H-M   'P 1'
#
loop_
_entity.id
_entity.type
_entity.pdbx_description
1 polymer ?
#
loop_
_entity_poly.entity_id
_entity_poly.type
_entity_poly.pdbx_seq_one_letter_code
_entity_poly.pdbx_strand_id
1 'polypeptide(L)'
;MAEPPRSPVVVPAALLPKRRHLAKRRILDTDVATSLRKKLFFFDENARESFEEEPDVLIIDDSPIKKVKMETSKCSMHGAGVDLKSPLKEKSKDIEENKLCQLDIGNDHYVVASRFQGRLYIHIRIYEKRPDNTTYPTKKGITLDLEKWTKLMTWYSDDVDEAIKGYDDETKDTDLKIHLGSNYHVSLNTGYPVVNIRRWFLSDNEKEIKPTRKGITLTFRQWGKVKDAMTVLKDFIGKELENVTFCEMAEDHQNQMGMLQCSKCNPNGTMMLGGGFCPTMRSRLMRELNSKKQ
;
A
#
# COMPACT_ATOMS: atom_id res chain seq x y z
N MET A 1 -49.75 11.62 69.39
CA MET A 1 -50.03 11.26 67.98
C MET A 1 -48.83 10.49 67.48
N ALA A 2 -48.97 9.20 67.21
CA ALA A 2 -47.88 8.32 66.81
C ALA A 2 -47.92 8.11 65.30
N GLU A 3 -46.78 8.35 64.62
CA GLU A 3 -46.63 8.17 63.18
C GLU A 3 -46.65 6.68 62.79
N PRO A 4 -47.27 6.33 61.65
CA PRO A 4 -47.28 4.95 61.17
C PRO A 4 -45.94 4.56 60.50
N PRO A 5 -45.56 3.27 60.55
CA PRO A 5 -44.30 2.79 60.01
C PRO A 5 -44.30 2.80 58.47
N ARG A 6 -43.19 3.27 57.89
CA ARG A 6 -42.95 3.31 56.44
C ARG A 6 -42.67 1.91 55.91
N SER A 7 -43.39 1.53 54.86
CA SER A 7 -43.19 0.29 54.09
C SER A 7 -41.85 0.31 53.31
N PRO A 8 -41.20 -0.86 53.15
CA PRO A 8 -39.92 -0.95 52.44
C PRO A 8 -40.08 -0.77 50.93
N VAL A 9 -39.18 0.03 50.35
CA VAL A 9 -39.06 0.27 48.91
C VAL A 9 -38.40 -0.94 48.26
N VAL A 10 -39.12 -1.61 47.37
CA VAL A 10 -38.58 -2.69 46.52
C VAL A 10 -37.90 -2.06 45.31
N VAL A 11 -36.59 -2.24 45.18
CA VAL A 11 -35.80 -1.80 44.02
C VAL A 11 -35.75 -2.95 43.00
N PRO A 12 -36.07 -2.73 41.72
CA PRO A 12 -36.02 -3.77 40.70
C PRO A 12 -34.58 -4.17 40.36
N ALA A 13 -34.33 -5.48 40.34
CA ALA A 13 -33.08 -6.09 39.94
C ALA A 13 -32.93 -6.05 38.42
N ALA A 14 -32.16 -5.09 37.90
CA ALA A 14 -31.68 -5.11 36.53
C ALA A 14 -30.23 -4.62 36.46
N LEU A 15 -29.44 -5.34 35.66
CA LEU A 15 -28.06 -5.06 35.24
C LEU A 15 -26.95 -5.54 36.19
N LEU A 16 -26.77 -6.87 36.22
CA LEU A 16 -25.46 -7.45 36.55
C LEU A 16 -24.51 -7.32 35.35
N PRO A 17 -23.29 -6.76 35.52
CA PRO A 17 -22.26 -6.82 34.50
C PRO A 17 -21.73 -8.25 34.35
N LYS A 18 -21.62 -8.73 33.10
CA LYS A 18 -21.03 -10.01 32.75
C LYS A 18 -19.56 -10.04 33.20
N ARG A 19 -19.25 -10.81 34.25
CA ARG A 19 -17.88 -11.24 34.58
C ARG A 19 -17.31 -12.03 33.42
N ARG A 20 -16.45 -11.42 32.60
CA ARG A 20 -15.50 -12.17 31.77
C ARG A 20 -14.24 -12.43 32.57
N HIS A 21 -13.82 -13.69 32.58
CA HIS A 21 -12.61 -14.16 33.23
C HIS A 21 -11.37 -13.43 32.68
N LEU A 22 -10.78 -12.56 33.51
CA LEU A 22 -9.45 -12.01 33.29
C LEU A 22 -8.42 -13.10 33.56
N ALA A 23 -7.88 -13.69 32.49
CA ALA A 23 -6.64 -14.45 32.55
C ALA A 23 -5.48 -13.46 32.74
N LYS A 24 -5.08 -13.25 34.01
CA LYS A 24 -3.85 -12.54 34.36
C LYS A 24 -2.65 -13.30 33.77
N ARG A 25 -2.05 -12.79 32.70
CA ARG A 25 -0.68 -13.16 32.32
C ARG A 25 0.29 -12.35 33.17
N ARG A 26 0.87 -13.02 34.17
CA ARG A 26 2.12 -12.59 34.82
C ARG A 26 3.22 -12.60 33.76
N ILE A 27 3.85 -11.45 33.56
CA ILE A 27 5.17 -11.38 32.95
C ILE A 27 6.14 -11.83 34.04
N LEU A 28 6.73 -13.01 33.84
CA LEU A 28 7.95 -13.42 34.53
C LEU A 28 9.05 -13.40 33.48
N ASP A 29 10.03 -12.53 33.69
CA ASP A 29 11.34 -12.65 33.09
C ASP A 29 11.96 -13.98 33.55
N THR A 30 12.36 -14.82 32.61
CA THR A 30 13.60 -15.60 32.65
C THR A 30 13.82 -16.27 31.30
N ASP A 31 15.04 -16.18 30.83
CA ASP A 31 15.63 -16.96 29.75
C ASP A 31 15.30 -18.46 29.85
N VAL A 32 15.12 -19.11 28.69
CA VAL A 32 15.69 -20.40 28.27
C VAL A 32 14.89 -20.97 27.09
N ALA A 33 15.57 -20.97 25.95
CA ALA A 33 15.63 -22.01 24.91
C ALA A 33 14.35 -22.80 24.49
N THR A 34 14.13 -22.75 23.17
CA THR A 34 13.75 -23.86 22.28
C THR A 34 12.43 -24.62 22.48
N SER A 35 11.80 -24.86 21.33
CA SER A 35 10.72 -25.84 21.09
C SER A 35 9.31 -25.32 21.35
N LEU A 36 8.68 -24.80 20.29
CA LEU A 36 7.33 -25.21 19.91
C LEU A 36 7.05 -24.78 18.47
N ARG A 37 7.40 -25.70 17.58
CA ARG A 37 6.89 -25.79 16.21
C ARG A 37 5.38 -26.01 16.22
N LYS A 38 4.73 -25.47 15.18
CA LYS A 38 3.46 -25.89 14.58
C LYS A 38 2.21 -25.70 15.44
N LYS A 39 1.47 -24.62 15.13
CA LYS A 39 0.05 -24.70 14.76
C LYS A 39 -0.41 -23.35 14.21
N LEU A 40 -1.24 -23.41 13.17
CA LEU A 40 -2.00 -22.32 12.53
C LEU A 40 -1.29 -21.55 11.41
N PHE A 41 -1.01 -22.26 10.31
CA PHE A 41 -1.25 -21.73 8.97
C PHE A 41 -2.10 -22.75 8.23
N PHE A 42 -3.42 -22.50 8.17
CA PHE A 42 -4.27 -23.06 7.13
C PHE A 42 -4.38 -21.96 6.08
N PHE A 43 -3.57 -22.04 5.02
CA PHE A 43 -3.90 -21.39 3.76
C PHE A 43 -4.44 -22.48 2.85
N ASP A 44 -5.66 -22.25 2.39
CA ASP A 44 -6.36 -23.08 1.41
C ASP A 44 -5.56 -23.07 0.09
N GLU A 45 -5.10 -24.24 -0.33
CA GLU A 45 -4.14 -24.43 -1.43
C GLU A 45 -4.82 -24.98 -2.70
N ASN A 46 -6.12 -24.74 -2.87
CA ASN A 46 -6.88 -25.16 -4.06
C ASN A 46 -7.58 -23.98 -4.75
N ALA A 47 -6.79 -23.19 -5.47
CA ALA A 47 -7.29 -22.35 -6.56
C ALA A 47 -6.19 -22.22 -7.62
N ARG A 48 -5.94 -23.32 -8.34
CA ARG A 48 -5.14 -23.35 -9.56
C ARG A 48 -6.05 -22.96 -10.72
N GLU A 49 -6.37 -21.68 -10.80
CA GLU A 49 -7.05 -21.10 -11.95
C GLU A 49 -5.98 -20.69 -12.97
N SER A 50 -6.08 -21.29 -14.16
CA SER A 50 -5.33 -20.94 -15.36
C SER A 50 -5.68 -19.51 -15.77
N PHE A 51 -4.70 -18.61 -15.73
CA PHE A 51 -4.84 -17.27 -16.28
C PHE A 51 -4.28 -17.29 -17.70
N GLU A 52 -5.16 -17.13 -18.67
CA GLU A 52 -4.79 -16.85 -20.06
C GLU A 52 -4.20 -15.43 -20.11
N GLU A 53 -3.02 -15.30 -20.71
CA GLU A 53 -2.39 -14.01 -20.98
C GLU A 53 -3.13 -13.35 -22.15
N GLU A 54 -3.94 -12.33 -21.90
CA GLU A 54 -4.38 -11.45 -22.98
C GLU A 54 -3.23 -10.51 -23.39
N PRO A 55 -2.91 -10.40 -24.69
CA PRO A 55 -1.92 -9.45 -25.17
C PRO A 55 -2.49 -8.03 -25.16
N ASP A 56 -1.71 -7.09 -24.62
CA ASP A 56 -1.96 -5.66 -24.74
C ASP A 56 -2.01 -5.25 -26.23
N VAL A 57 -3.22 -4.99 -26.73
CA VAL A 57 -3.44 -4.40 -28.06
C VAL A 57 -3.08 -2.92 -27.99
N LEU A 58 -1.88 -2.58 -28.47
CA LEU A 58 -1.51 -1.21 -28.79
C LEU A 58 -2.28 -0.76 -30.04
N ILE A 59 -3.28 0.10 -29.85
CA ILE A 59 -3.93 0.84 -30.93
C ILE A 59 -2.90 1.85 -31.47
N ILE A 60 -2.37 1.56 -32.66
CA ILE A 60 -1.57 2.51 -33.45
C ILE A 60 -2.54 3.30 -34.31
N ASP A 61 -2.57 4.61 -34.13
CA ASP A 61 -3.32 5.56 -34.97
C ASP A 61 -2.77 5.55 -36.41
N ASP A 62 -3.64 5.21 -37.36
CA ASP A 62 -3.36 5.21 -38.79
C ASP A 62 -3.30 6.65 -39.32
N SER A 63 -2.09 7.15 -39.57
CA SER A 63 -1.85 8.29 -40.46
C SER A 63 -1.08 7.85 -41.71
N PRO A 64 -1.45 8.33 -42.92
CA PRO A 64 -1.05 7.71 -44.18
C PRO A 64 0.38 8.07 -44.59
N ILE A 65 1.26 7.06 -44.55
CA ILE A 65 2.60 7.15 -45.14
C ILE A 65 2.50 6.96 -46.66
N LYS A 66 3.07 7.94 -47.39
CA LYS A 66 3.14 7.96 -48.85
C LYS A 66 3.93 6.76 -49.38
N LYS A 67 3.32 6.05 -50.33
CA LYS A 67 3.85 4.88 -51.04
C LYS A 67 5.11 5.27 -51.82
N VAL A 68 6.27 4.74 -51.42
CA VAL A 68 7.45 4.62 -52.29
C VAL A 68 7.48 3.20 -52.81
N LYS A 69 7.49 3.11 -54.14
CA LYS A 69 7.45 1.88 -54.94
C LYS A 69 8.88 1.37 -55.07
N MET A 70 9.20 0.18 -54.58
CA MET A 70 10.39 -0.55 -55.04
C MET A 70 10.09 -2.04 -55.23
N GLU A 71 10.76 -2.56 -56.24
CA GLU A 71 10.36 -3.67 -57.09
C GLU A 71 10.67 -5.03 -56.46
N THR A 72 9.82 -6.00 -56.82
CA THR A 72 9.97 -7.42 -56.53
C THR A 72 11.16 -8.01 -57.29
N SER A 73 12.17 -8.48 -56.57
CA SER A 73 13.18 -9.40 -57.10
C SER A 73 13.11 -10.74 -56.34
N LYS A 74 12.84 -11.80 -57.10
CA LYS A 74 12.85 -13.21 -56.67
C LYS A 74 14.30 -13.71 -56.59
N CYS A 75 14.68 -14.30 -55.45
CA CYS A 75 15.72 -15.34 -55.33
C CYS A 75 15.24 -16.31 -54.24
N SER A 76 14.77 -17.49 -54.61
CA SER A 76 15.56 -18.74 -54.70
C SER A 76 16.00 -19.26 -53.33
N MET A 77 15.24 -20.26 -52.87
CA MET A 77 15.47 -21.07 -51.67
C MET A 77 16.64 -22.02 -51.89
N HIS A 78 17.75 -21.91 -51.14
CA HIS A 78 18.62 -23.02 -50.76
C HIS A 78 19.51 -22.59 -49.57
N GLY A 79 19.53 -23.38 -48.50
CA GLY A 79 20.75 -23.56 -47.69
C GLY A 79 20.70 -23.23 -46.19
N ALA A 80 20.97 -24.28 -45.41
CA ALA A 80 21.77 -24.32 -44.19
C ALA A 80 21.20 -23.70 -42.89
N GLY A 81 20.99 -24.59 -41.92
CA GLY A 81 20.63 -24.26 -40.55
C GLY A 81 21.70 -23.45 -39.82
N VAL A 82 21.21 -22.56 -38.96
CA VAL A 82 22.00 -21.90 -37.92
C VAL A 82 21.14 -21.88 -36.67
N ASP A 83 21.58 -22.59 -35.64
CA ASP A 83 21.00 -22.54 -34.30
C ASP A 83 21.13 -21.11 -33.75
N LEU A 84 20.04 -20.36 -33.81
CA LEU A 84 19.85 -19.11 -33.08
C LEU A 84 19.71 -19.43 -31.58
N LYS A 85 20.84 -19.65 -30.91
CA LYS A 85 20.92 -19.50 -29.45
C LYS A 85 20.61 -18.05 -29.11
N SER A 86 19.38 -17.80 -28.69
CA SER A 86 18.95 -16.55 -28.07
C SER A 86 19.86 -16.19 -26.88
N PRO A 87 20.40 -14.95 -26.80
CA PRO A 87 21.22 -14.52 -25.68
C PRO A 87 20.36 -14.19 -24.45
N LEU A 88 20.01 -15.22 -23.68
CA LEU A 88 19.36 -15.08 -22.37
C LEU A 88 20.43 -15.02 -21.25
N LYS A 89 21.30 -13.99 -21.21
CA LYS A 89 22.22 -13.87 -20.05
C LYS A 89 22.93 -12.53 -19.82
N GLU A 90 22.29 -11.37 -19.96
CA GLU A 90 22.93 -10.09 -19.59
C GLU A 90 22.09 -9.11 -18.75
N LYS A 91 20.88 -9.46 -18.30
CA LYS A 91 20.00 -8.52 -17.55
C LYS A 91 20.36 -8.26 -16.07
N SER A 92 21.42 -8.86 -15.53
CA SER A 92 21.66 -8.80 -14.07
C SER A 92 22.55 -7.63 -13.61
N LYS A 93 23.31 -6.97 -14.49
CA LYS A 93 24.20 -5.86 -14.07
C LYS A 93 23.50 -4.50 -14.03
N ASP A 94 22.61 -4.21 -14.97
CA ASP A 94 21.94 -2.90 -15.08
C ASP A 94 20.98 -2.58 -13.92
N ILE A 95 20.57 -3.58 -13.15
CA ILE A 95 19.62 -3.41 -12.04
C ILE A 95 20.29 -2.74 -10.83
N GLU A 96 21.59 -2.95 -10.60
CA GLU A 96 22.29 -2.35 -9.46
C GLU A 96 22.65 -0.88 -9.69
N GLU A 97 22.98 -0.49 -10.93
CA GLU A 97 23.36 0.90 -11.27
C GLU A 97 22.21 1.90 -11.09
N ASN A 98 20.96 1.42 -11.08
CA ASN A 98 19.77 2.25 -10.94
C ASN A 98 19.27 2.40 -9.51
N LYS A 99 19.95 1.79 -8.53
CA LYS A 99 19.55 1.77 -7.13
C LYS A 99 20.27 2.86 -6.36
N LEU A 100 19.51 3.86 -5.90
CA LEU A 100 20.05 5.02 -5.19
C LEU A 100 20.39 4.69 -3.74
N CYS A 101 19.48 3.99 -3.06
CA CYS A 101 19.71 3.57 -1.69
C CYS A 101 18.84 2.36 -1.33
N GLN A 102 19.29 1.61 -0.33
CA GLN A 102 18.53 0.54 0.31
C GLN A 102 18.67 0.67 1.82
N LEU A 103 17.53 0.70 2.50
CA LEU A 103 17.41 0.83 3.94
C LEU A 103 16.70 -0.40 4.49
N ASP A 104 17.32 -1.04 5.48
CA ASP A 104 16.75 -2.19 6.19
C ASP A 104 15.70 -1.70 7.21
N ILE A 105 14.49 -2.25 7.13
CA ILE A 105 13.40 -1.96 8.06
C ILE A 105 13.07 -3.17 8.97
N GLY A 106 13.79 -4.28 8.84
CA GLY A 106 13.72 -5.47 9.68
C GLY A 106 12.90 -6.63 9.07
N ASN A 107 13.16 -7.86 9.53
CA ASN A 107 12.56 -9.10 9.03
C ASN A 107 12.73 -9.29 7.52
N ASP A 108 13.92 -9.00 6.99
CA ASP A 108 14.24 -9.03 5.56
C ASP A 108 13.35 -8.09 4.71
N HIS A 109 12.74 -7.07 5.31
CA HIS A 109 12.03 -6.02 4.59
C HIS A 109 12.97 -4.85 4.35
N TYR A 110 12.91 -4.29 3.14
CA TYR A 110 13.75 -3.17 2.75
C TYR A 110 12.93 -2.08 2.06
N VAL A 111 13.33 -0.83 2.31
CA VAL A 111 12.91 0.35 1.54
C VAL A 111 14.04 0.67 0.56
N VAL A 112 13.73 0.65 -0.73
CA VAL A 112 14.72 0.84 -1.80
C VAL A 112 14.24 1.96 -2.71
N ALA A 113 15.06 2.99 -2.89
CA ALA A 113 14.82 4.02 -3.89
C ALA A 113 15.59 3.67 -5.16
N SER A 114 14.92 3.65 -6.31
CA SER A 114 15.54 3.34 -7.59
C SER A 114 14.92 4.11 -8.74
N ARG A 115 15.73 4.41 -9.75
CA ARG A 115 15.26 5.05 -10.99
C ARG A 115 14.86 3.98 -11.99
N PHE A 116 13.71 4.16 -12.63
CA PHE A 116 13.25 3.33 -13.73
C PHE A 116 12.69 4.24 -14.82
N GLN A 117 13.24 4.13 -16.04
CA GLN A 117 12.87 4.97 -17.18
C GLN A 117 12.91 6.49 -16.85
N GLY A 118 13.96 6.91 -16.13
CA GLY A 118 14.14 8.31 -15.72
C GLY A 118 13.23 8.78 -14.58
N ARG A 119 12.29 7.95 -14.12
CA ARG A 119 11.40 8.25 -12.99
C ARG A 119 11.88 7.59 -11.71
N LEU A 120 11.70 8.28 -10.59
CA LEU A 120 12.05 7.74 -9.28
C LEU A 120 10.88 6.95 -8.69
N TYR A 121 11.19 5.75 -8.22
CA TYR A 121 10.27 4.89 -7.51
C TYR A 121 10.84 4.47 -6.16
N ILE A 122 9.94 4.31 -5.19
CA ILE A 122 10.28 3.84 -3.85
C ILE A 122 9.60 2.48 -3.66
N HIS A 123 10.42 1.46 -3.50
CA HIS A 123 9.99 0.08 -3.30
C HIS A 123 10.04 -0.26 -1.82
N ILE A 124 8.94 -0.77 -1.27
CA ILE A 124 8.91 -1.41 0.05
C ILE A 124 8.68 -2.89 -0.19
N ARG A 125 9.70 -3.72 0.03
CA ARG A 125 9.70 -5.10 -0.48
C ARG A 125 10.40 -6.06 0.48
N ILE A 126 9.91 -7.30 0.51
CA ILE A 126 10.55 -8.40 1.24
C ILE A 126 11.64 -8.98 0.34
N TYR A 127 12.82 -9.23 0.91
CA TYR A 127 13.93 -9.89 0.27
C TYR A 127 14.07 -11.29 0.84
N GLU A 128 14.53 -12.22 0.01
CA GLU A 128 14.84 -13.58 0.42
C GLU A 128 16.34 -13.82 0.25
N LYS A 129 16.92 -14.60 1.16
CA LYS A 129 18.33 -14.99 1.11
C LYS A 129 18.44 -16.32 0.36
N ARG A 130 19.35 -16.37 -0.60
CA ARG A 130 19.74 -17.60 -1.28
C ARG A 130 20.76 -18.39 -0.45
N PRO A 131 20.98 -19.69 -0.79
CA PRO A 131 22.03 -20.50 -0.18
C PRO A 131 23.44 -19.91 -0.36
N ASP A 132 23.65 -19.11 -1.41
CA ASP A 132 24.90 -18.39 -1.70
C ASP A 132 25.07 -17.10 -0.86
N ASN A 133 24.19 -16.87 0.12
CA ASN A 133 24.13 -15.69 0.98
C ASN A 133 23.84 -14.36 0.23
N THR A 134 23.41 -14.43 -1.03
CA THR A 134 22.93 -13.24 -1.77
C THR A 134 21.45 -12.98 -1.46
N THR A 135 21.08 -11.70 -1.34
CA THR A 135 19.69 -11.28 -1.13
C THR A 135 19.04 -10.88 -2.44
N TYR A 136 17.82 -11.37 -2.71
CA TYR A 136 17.05 -10.99 -3.89
C TYR A 136 15.67 -10.42 -3.53
N PRO A 137 15.15 -9.45 -4.30
CA PRO A 137 13.82 -8.91 -4.08
C PRO A 137 12.74 -9.94 -4.47
N THR A 138 11.78 -10.18 -3.57
CA THR A 138 10.64 -11.08 -3.86
C THR A 138 9.52 -10.37 -4.60
N LYS A 139 8.52 -11.11 -5.10
CA LYS A 139 7.29 -10.51 -5.66
C LYS A 139 6.43 -9.81 -4.59
N LYS A 140 6.64 -10.11 -3.30
CA LYS A 140 5.90 -9.53 -2.17
C LYS A 140 6.44 -8.15 -1.82
N GLY A 141 5.67 -7.13 -2.12
CA GLY A 141 6.02 -5.75 -1.86
C GLY A 141 5.12 -4.80 -2.63
N ILE A 142 5.42 -3.52 -2.48
CA ILE A 142 4.75 -2.44 -3.19
C ILE A 142 5.76 -1.47 -3.77
N THR A 143 5.42 -0.90 -4.92
CA THR A 143 6.15 0.19 -5.54
C THR A 143 5.29 1.44 -5.45
N LEU A 144 5.86 2.51 -4.91
CA LEU A 144 5.20 3.80 -4.77
C LEU A 144 5.89 4.81 -5.68
N ASP A 145 5.09 5.58 -6.40
CA ASP A 145 5.56 6.76 -7.13
C ASP A 145 5.91 7.85 -6.13
N LEU A 146 6.74 8.81 -6.56
CA LEU A 146 7.15 9.92 -5.72
C LEU A 146 5.95 10.70 -5.16
N GLU A 147 4.90 10.94 -5.96
CA GLU A 147 3.65 11.57 -5.50
C GLU A 147 3.01 10.84 -4.31
N LYS A 148 2.92 9.51 -4.38
CA LYS A 148 2.28 8.67 -3.35
C LYS A 148 3.15 8.60 -2.10
N TRP A 149 4.47 8.51 -2.28
CA TRP A 149 5.42 8.53 -1.18
C TRP A 149 5.39 9.84 -0.42
N THR A 150 5.40 10.98 -1.13
CA THR A 150 5.31 12.29 -0.48
C THR A 150 4.01 12.42 0.29
N LYS A 151 2.85 12.07 -0.28
CA LYS A 151 1.57 12.08 0.45
C LYS A 151 1.62 11.24 1.73
N LEU A 152 2.15 10.03 1.63
CA LEU A 152 2.30 9.14 2.79
C LEU A 152 3.16 9.78 3.88
N MET A 153 4.27 10.40 3.48
CA MET A 153 5.22 11.01 4.40
C MET A 153 4.69 12.31 5.03
N THR A 154 4.11 13.21 4.24
CA THR A 154 3.75 14.58 4.68
C THR A 154 2.36 14.66 5.26
N TRP A 155 1.40 13.92 4.72
CA TRP A 155 -0.02 14.11 5.07
C TRP A 155 -0.58 12.99 5.92
N TYR A 156 -0.06 11.78 5.83
CA TYR A 156 -0.71 10.62 6.44
C TYR A 156 0.11 9.92 7.50
N SER A 157 1.38 10.30 7.68
CA SER A 157 2.27 9.69 8.68
C SER A 157 1.73 9.87 10.10
N ASP A 158 1.28 11.08 10.43
CA ASP A 158 0.70 11.40 11.74
C ASP A 158 -0.63 10.68 11.99
N ASP A 159 -1.49 10.56 10.97
CA ASP A 159 -2.80 9.89 11.10
C ASP A 159 -2.62 8.39 11.38
N VAL A 160 -1.64 7.77 10.72
CA VAL A 160 -1.29 6.38 10.98
C VAL A 160 -0.69 6.23 12.38
N ASP A 161 0.15 7.16 12.83
CA ASP A 161 0.71 7.13 14.18
C ASP A 161 -0.37 7.32 15.27
N GLU A 162 -1.35 8.19 15.04
CA GLU A 162 -2.50 8.37 15.93
C GLU A 162 -3.33 7.10 16.02
N ALA A 163 -3.62 6.46 14.88
CA ALA A 163 -4.32 5.18 14.84
C ALA A 163 -3.54 4.06 15.56
N ILE A 164 -2.21 4.02 15.41
CA ILE A 164 -1.35 3.06 16.12
C ILE A 164 -1.38 3.31 17.63
N LYS A 165 -1.32 4.57 18.08
CA LYS A 165 -1.39 4.90 19.52
C LYS A 165 -2.74 4.54 20.12
N GLY A 166 -3.82 4.73 19.36
CA GLY A 166 -5.17 4.35 19.77
C GLY A 166 -5.44 2.84 19.73
N TYR A 167 -4.56 2.03 19.13
CA TYR A 167 -4.80 0.60 18.91
C TYR A 167 -5.04 -0.20 20.20
N ASP A 168 -4.36 0.18 21.29
CA ASP A 168 -4.51 -0.48 22.59
C ASP A 168 -5.77 -0.02 23.36
N ASP A 169 -6.43 1.05 22.92
CA ASP A 169 -7.64 1.59 23.55
C ASP A 169 -8.89 0.84 23.05
N GLU A 170 -9.42 -0.13 23.81
CA GLU A 170 -10.64 -0.90 23.45
C GLU A 170 -11.89 -0.02 23.16
N THR A 171 -11.88 1.24 23.59
CA THR A 171 -12.99 2.18 23.42
C THR A 171 -12.97 2.93 22.08
N LYS A 172 -11.84 2.92 21.36
CA LYS A 172 -11.67 3.67 20.11
C LYS A 172 -11.73 2.74 18.91
N ASP A 173 -12.49 3.14 17.90
CA ASP A 173 -12.38 2.50 16.60
C ASP A 173 -11.06 2.93 15.96
N THR A 174 -10.20 1.95 15.67
CA THR A 174 -8.86 2.17 15.11
C THR A 174 -8.79 1.81 13.64
N ASP A 175 -9.93 1.46 13.04
CA ASP A 175 -10.01 1.15 11.63
C ASP A 175 -9.70 2.41 10.80
N LEU A 176 -8.54 2.39 10.16
CA LEU A 176 -8.06 3.47 9.33
C LEU A 176 -8.01 2.99 7.88
N LYS A 177 -8.53 3.79 6.95
CA LYS A 177 -8.41 3.54 5.52
C LYS A 177 -8.17 4.84 4.76
N ILE A 178 -6.94 5.02 4.30
CA ILE A 178 -6.48 6.22 3.60
C ILE A 178 -6.21 5.89 2.14
N HIS A 179 -6.70 6.74 1.24
CA HIS A 179 -6.42 6.65 -0.19
C HIS A 179 -5.18 7.48 -0.57
N LEU A 180 -4.17 6.86 -1.19
CA LEU A 180 -2.96 7.55 -1.67
C LEU A 180 -3.05 8.00 -3.13
N GLY A 181 -4.06 7.53 -3.88
CA GLY A 181 -4.21 7.75 -5.32
C GLY A 181 -4.04 6.46 -6.14
N SER A 182 -4.68 6.38 -7.31
CA SER A 182 -4.58 5.27 -8.28
C SER A 182 -4.86 3.89 -7.65
N ASN A 183 -5.84 3.81 -6.75
CA ASN A 183 -6.23 2.62 -5.98
C ASN A 183 -5.20 2.13 -4.94
N TYR A 184 -4.17 2.91 -4.62
CA TYR A 184 -3.28 2.60 -3.50
C TYR A 184 -3.92 3.06 -2.20
N HIS A 185 -3.93 2.18 -1.20
CA HIS A 185 -4.47 2.51 0.12
C HIS A 185 -3.51 2.08 1.23
N VAL A 186 -3.52 2.86 2.31
CA VAL A 186 -2.99 2.49 3.61
C VAL A 186 -4.17 2.11 4.49
N SER A 187 -4.07 0.97 5.17
CA SER A 187 -5.13 0.49 6.04
C SER A 187 -4.58 -0.10 7.33
N LEU A 188 -5.30 0.13 8.41
CA LEU A 188 -5.07 -0.46 9.72
C LEU A 188 -6.41 -1.02 10.18
N ASN A 189 -6.41 -2.25 10.70
CA ASN A 189 -7.63 -2.93 11.13
C ASN A 189 -7.47 -3.31 12.61
N THR A 190 -8.51 -3.11 13.40
CA THR A 190 -8.52 -3.34 14.86
C THR A 190 -8.14 -4.80 15.24
N GLY A 191 -8.38 -5.77 14.34
CA GLY A 191 -8.05 -7.18 14.60
C GLY A 191 -6.57 -7.56 14.52
N TYR A 192 -5.71 -6.75 13.90
CA TYR A 192 -4.31 -7.10 13.69
C TYR A 192 -3.39 -5.87 13.85
N PRO A 193 -2.31 -5.94 14.67
CA PRO A 193 -1.41 -4.81 14.94
C PRO A 193 -0.41 -4.58 13.79
N VAL A 194 -0.95 -4.31 12.60
CA VAL A 194 -0.19 -4.16 11.35
C VAL A 194 -0.73 -3.03 10.49
N VAL A 195 0.18 -2.33 9.83
CA VAL A 195 -0.10 -1.34 8.79
C VAL A 195 -0.02 -2.03 7.43
N ASN A 196 -1.10 -1.99 6.67
CA ASN A 196 -1.17 -2.55 5.33
C ASN A 196 -1.07 -1.45 4.27
N ILE A 197 -0.08 -1.53 3.39
CA ILE A 197 0.06 -0.65 2.24
C ILE A 197 -0.14 -1.50 0.98
N ARG A 198 -1.23 -1.29 0.26
CA ARG A 198 -1.69 -2.23 -0.76
C ARG A 198 -2.41 -1.54 -1.91
N ARG A 199 -2.32 -2.14 -3.10
CA ARG A 199 -3.18 -1.77 -4.23
C ARG A 199 -4.53 -2.48 -4.10
N TRP A 200 -5.60 -1.74 -4.28
CA TRP A 200 -6.96 -2.26 -4.28
C TRP A 200 -7.46 -2.33 -5.73
N PHE A 201 -8.51 -3.09 -5.97
CA PHE A 201 -9.16 -3.15 -7.26
C PHE A 201 -10.66 -3.34 -7.06
N LEU A 202 -11.43 -2.84 -8.02
CA LEU A 202 -12.84 -3.11 -8.14
C LEU A 202 -13.00 -4.11 -9.29
N SER A 203 -13.62 -5.26 -9.03
CA SER A 203 -14.02 -6.17 -10.10
C SER A 203 -15.24 -5.63 -10.82
N ASP A 204 -15.37 -5.89 -12.13
CA ASP A 204 -16.42 -5.32 -12.99
C ASP A 204 -17.86 -5.58 -12.49
N ASN A 205 -18.06 -6.70 -11.79
CA ASN A 205 -19.37 -7.12 -11.27
C ASN A 205 -19.59 -6.76 -9.79
N GLU A 206 -18.60 -6.17 -9.13
CA GLU A 206 -18.64 -5.91 -7.69
C GLU A 206 -18.80 -4.42 -7.39
N LYS A 207 -19.50 -4.12 -6.29
CA LYS A 207 -19.69 -2.75 -5.80
C LYS A 207 -18.66 -2.35 -4.75
N GLU A 208 -17.87 -3.30 -4.28
CA GLU A 208 -16.93 -3.11 -3.17
C GLU A 208 -15.50 -3.28 -3.64
N ILE A 209 -14.65 -2.32 -3.30
CA ILE A 209 -13.21 -2.41 -3.58
C ILE A 209 -12.57 -3.48 -2.70
N LYS A 210 -11.78 -4.36 -3.32
CA LYS A 210 -11.06 -5.44 -2.63
C LYS A 210 -9.54 -5.23 -2.65
N PRO A 211 -8.84 -5.62 -1.57
CA PRO A 211 -7.38 -5.59 -1.53
C PRO A 211 -6.78 -6.64 -2.49
N THR A 212 -5.80 -6.25 -3.32
CA THR A 212 -5.09 -7.21 -4.19
C THR A 212 -3.97 -7.94 -3.46
N ARG A 213 -3.37 -8.99 -4.05
CA ARG A 213 -2.14 -9.61 -3.52
C ARG A 213 -0.92 -8.68 -3.57
N LYS A 214 -0.95 -7.61 -4.38
CA LYS A 214 0.15 -6.63 -4.55
C LYS A 214 0.11 -5.60 -3.42
N GLY A 215 0.96 -5.80 -2.43
CA GLY A 215 1.10 -4.93 -1.27
C GLY A 215 2.09 -5.48 -0.26
N ILE A 216 2.23 -4.77 0.84
CA ILE A 216 3.06 -5.15 1.97
C ILE A 216 2.30 -4.92 3.27
N THR A 217 2.59 -5.78 4.24
CA THR A 217 2.05 -5.72 5.60
C THR A 217 3.24 -5.45 6.52
N LEU A 218 3.16 -4.38 7.29
CA LEU A 218 4.22 -3.89 8.16
C LEU A 218 3.76 -3.97 9.61
N THR A 219 4.60 -4.47 10.49
CA THR A 219 4.39 -4.35 11.94
C THR A 219 4.55 -2.88 12.38
N PHE A 220 4.02 -2.51 13.54
CA PHE A 220 4.19 -1.15 14.08
C PHE A 220 5.67 -0.76 14.27
N ARG A 221 6.53 -1.73 14.62
CA ARG A 221 7.98 -1.51 14.70
C ARG A 221 8.59 -1.21 13.33
N GLN A 222 8.21 -1.96 12.30
CA GLN A 222 8.64 -1.73 10.93
C GLN A 222 8.10 -0.40 10.39
N TRP A 223 6.88 0.01 10.75
CA TRP A 223 6.36 1.33 10.41
C TRP A 223 7.23 2.46 10.98
N GLY A 224 7.66 2.35 12.24
CA GLY A 224 8.65 3.26 12.82
C GLY A 224 9.93 3.37 11.97
N LYS A 225 10.47 2.23 11.53
CA LYS A 225 11.64 2.19 10.65
C LYS A 225 11.39 2.76 9.25
N VAL A 226 10.17 2.63 8.73
CA VAL A 226 9.78 3.29 7.47
C VAL A 226 9.78 4.81 7.64
N LYS A 227 9.38 5.36 8.80
CA LYS A 227 9.49 6.80 9.07
C LYS A 227 10.93 7.26 9.19
N ASP A 228 11.79 6.48 9.84
CA ASP A 228 13.24 6.74 9.86
C ASP A 228 13.79 6.73 8.41
N ALA A 229 13.32 5.82 7.56
CA ALA A 229 13.68 5.80 6.15
C ALA A 229 13.13 7.01 5.38
N MET A 230 11.94 7.52 5.73
CA MET A 230 11.37 8.74 5.14
C MET A 230 12.25 9.97 5.41
N THR A 231 12.78 10.14 6.62
CA THR A 231 13.66 11.27 6.94
C THR A 231 14.97 11.18 6.17
N VAL A 232 15.60 10.00 6.15
CA VAL A 232 16.82 9.75 5.38
C VAL A 232 16.59 10.01 3.88
N LEU A 233 15.52 9.47 3.31
CA LEU A 233 15.17 9.66 1.90
C LEU A 233 14.85 11.12 1.56
N LYS A 234 14.29 11.88 2.50
CA LYS A 234 14.04 13.32 2.34
C LYS A 234 15.33 14.08 2.11
N ASP A 235 16.37 13.75 2.86
CA ASP A 235 17.67 14.41 2.73
C ASP A 235 18.36 14.04 1.41
N PHE A 236 18.22 12.79 0.96
CA PHE A 236 18.79 12.34 -0.31
C PHE A 236 18.05 12.88 -1.55
N ILE A 237 16.73 12.98 -1.49
CA ILE A 237 15.87 13.20 -2.67
C ILE A 237 15.02 14.49 -2.52
N GLY A 238 15.36 15.36 -1.57
CA GLY A 238 14.59 16.56 -1.24
C GLY A 238 14.25 17.44 -2.45
N LYS A 239 15.21 17.62 -3.37
CA LYS A 239 15.02 18.41 -4.59
C LYS A 239 13.93 17.84 -5.52
N GLU A 240 13.82 16.52 -5.64
CA GLU A 240 12.77 15.91 -6.47
C GLU A 240 11.43 15.91 -5.75
N LEU A 241 11.43 15.78 -4.41
CA LEU A 241 10.22 15.82 -3.58
C LEU A 241 9.53 17.19 -3.65
N GLU A 242 10.29 18.29 -3.69
CA GLU A 242 9.74 19.65 -3.81
C GLU A 242 9.07 19.90 -5.18
N ASN A 243 9.52 19.20 -6.22
CA ASN A 243 8.95 19.31 -7.57
C ASN A 243 7.71 18.43 -7.77
N VAL A 244 7.26 17.70 -6.73
CA VAL A 244 6.08 16.86 -6.81
C VAL A 244 4.83 17.72 -6.79
N THR A 245 4.16 17.81 -7.94
CA THR A 245 2.80 18.36 -8.01
C THR A 245 1.79 17.27 -7.65
N PHE A 246 1.02 17.51 -6.60
CA PHE A 246 -0.08 16.62 -6.22
C PHE A 246 -1.24 16.76 -7.18
N CYS A 247 -1.85 15.62 -7.53
CA CYS A 247 -3.02 15.60 -8.40
C CYS A 247 -4.15 16.52 -7.91
N GLU A 248 -4.36 16.59 -6.59
CA GLU A 248 -5.44 17.36 -5.99
C GLU A 248 -5.25 18.87 -6.07
N MET A 249 -4.03 19.31 -6.41
CA MET A 249 -3.68 20.72 -6.60
C MET A 249 -3.67 21.11 -8.09
N ALA A 250 -3.94 20.17 -8.99
CA ALA A 250 -3.97 20.45 -10.42
C ALA A 250 -5.22 21.27 -10.80
N GLU A 251 -5.12 22.02 -11.91
CA GLU A 251 -6.17 22.94 -12.37
C GLU A 251 -7.48 22.23 -12.75
N ASP A 252 -7.38 20.98 -13.19
CA ASP A 252 -8.52 20.11 -13.47
C ASP A 252 -9.27 19.67 -12.20
N HIS A 253 -8.76 19.95 -11.00
CA HIS A 253 -9.42 19.64 -9.72
C HIS A 253 -10.09 20.85 -9.06
N GLN A 254 -10.11 22.02 -9.72
CA GLN A 254 -10.69 23.25 -9.16
C GLN A 254 -12.22 23.19 -8.98
N ASN A 255 -12.89 22.24 -9.64
CA ASN A 255 -14.31 22.02 -9.49
C ASN A 255 -14.61 20.55 -9.11
N GLN A 256 -15.80 20.32 -8.54
CA GLN A 256 -16.23 19.00 -8.09
C GLN A 256 -16.22 17.97 -9.24
N MET A 257 -16.60 18.38 -10.45
CA MET A 257 -16.69 17.47 -11.60
C MET A 257 -15.33 16.94 -12.03
N GLY A 258 -14.31 17.80 -12.10
CA GLY A 258 -12.98 17.41 -12.50
C GLY A 258 -12.30 16.53 -11.45
N MET A 259 -12.51 16.81 -10.15
CA MET A 259 -12.09 15.90 -9.08
C MET A 259 -12.74 14.51 -9.20
N LEU A 260 -14.04 14.46 -9.53
CA LEU A 260 -14.79 13.21 -9.68
C LEU A 260 -14.41 12.42 -10.94
N GLN A 261 -13.99 13.11 -11.99
CA GLN A 261 -13.56 12.51 -13.26
C GLN A 261 -12.08 12.08 -13.26
N CYS A 262 -11.30 12.56 -12.30
CA CYS A 262 -9.89 12.23 -12.22
C CYS A 262 -9.66 10.75 -11.89
N SER A 263 -8.97 10.04 -12.80
CA SER A 263 -8.62 8.63 -12.63
C SER A 263 -7.61 8.35 -11.51
N LYS A 264 -6.87 9.36 -11.05
CA LYS A 264 -5.98 9.21 -9.88
C LYS A 264 -6.74 9.31 -8.57
N CYS A 265 -7.59 10.31 -8.43
CA CYS A 265 -8.36 10.58 -7.21
C CYS A 265 -9.54 9.62 -7.08
N ASN A 266 -10.14 9.25 -8.21
CA ASN A 266 -11.33 8.44 -8.30
C ASN A 266 -11.18 7.35 -9.38
N PRO A 267 -10.26 6.40 -9.18
CA PRO A 267 -9.87 5.40 -10.19
C PRO A 267 -10.99 4.42 -10.58
N ASN A 268 -12.02 4.25 -9.74
CA ASN A 268 -13.11 3.30 -10.01
C ASN A 268 -14.41 4.02 -10.42
N GLY A 269 -14.30 5.27 -10.87
CA GLY A 269 -15.45 6.11 -11.20
C GLY A 269 -16.22 6.57 -9.96
N THR A 270 -17.09 7.57 -10.14
CA THR A 270 -17.86 8.22 -9.08
C THR A 270 -18.87 7.26 -8.49
N MET A 271 -18.42 6.36 -7.61
CA MET A 271 -19.33 5.62 -6.75
C MET A 271 -19.78 6.57 -5.65
N MET A 272 -20.88 7.28 -5.94
CA MET A 272 -21.79 7.89 -4.97
C MET A 272 -22.45 6.80 -4.10
N LEU A 273 -21.66 5.93 -3.48
CA LEU A 273 -22.14 4.82 -2.67
C LEU A 273 -21.53 4.93 -1.27
N GLY A 274 -22.19 5.73 -0.43
CA GLY A 274 -22.31 5.52 1.03
C GLY A 274 -21.07 5.68 1.93
N GLY A 275 -19.85 5.66 1.39
CA GLY A 275 -18.62 5.95 2.14
C GLY A 275 -18.26 7.42 1.98
N GLY A 276 -18.34 8.18 3.07
CA GLY A 276 -18.17 9.64 3.07
C GLY A 276 -16.99 10.11 2.23
N PHE A 277 -17.23 11.16 1.44
CA PHE A 277 -16.21 12.04 0.85
C PHE A 277 -15.07 12.16 1.85
N CYS A 278 -13.83 11.76 1.51
CA CYS A 278 -12.70 11.76 2.44
C CYS A 278 -12.58 13.16 3.08
N PRO A 279 -13.08 13.39 4.32
CA PRO A 279 -13.24 14.74 4.87
C PRO A 279 -11.88 15.34 5.24
N THR A 280 -10.85 14.51 5.28
CA THR A 280 -9.51 14.81 5.76
C THR A 280 -8.74 15.72 4.80
N MET A 281 -8.93 15.60 3.48
CA MET A 281 -8.13 16.36 2.51
C MET A 281 -8.44 17.86 2.52
N ARG A 282 -9.71 18.26 2.44
CA ARG A 282 -10.10 19.68 2.48
C ARG A 282 -9.92 20.28 3.87
N SER A 283 -10.21 19.54 4.94
CA SER A 283 -10.08 20.06 6.31
C SER A 283 -8.61 20.17 6.78
N ARG A 284 -7.69 19.34 6.26
CA ARG A 284 -6.26 19.41 6.57
C ARG A 284 -5.53 20.46 5.75
N LEU A 285 -5.81 20.56 4.44
CA LEU A 285 -5.27 21.64 3.60
C LEU A 285 -5.67 23.02 4.15
N MET A 286 -6.93 23.16 4.57
CA MET A 286 -7.41 24.41 5.19
C MET A 286 -6.77 24.66 6.58
N ARG A 287 -6.41 23.62 7.34
CA ARG A 287 -5.66 23.76 8.61
C ARG A 287 -4.21 24.20 8.37
N GLU A 288 -3.49 23.59 7.43
CA GLU A 288 -2.11 23.97 7.09
C GLU A 288 -2.00 25.36 6.45
N LEU A 289 -2.96 25.73 5.59
CA LEU A 289 -3.01 27.08 5.02
C LEU A 289 -3.34 28.14 6.08
N ASN A 290 -4.09 27.79 7.12
CA ASN A 290 -4.38 28.68 8.24
C ASN A 290 -3.22 28.78 9.24
N SER A 291 -2.44 27.72 9.46
CA SER A 291 -1.27 27.76 10.35
C SER A 291 -0.10 28.55 9.77
N LYS A 292 -0.01 28.69 8.44
CA LYS A 292 1.01 29.54 7.76
C LYS A 292 0.62 31.02 7.69
N LYS A 293 -0.59 31.39 8.10
CA LYS A 293 -1.08 32.78 8.12
C LYS A 293 -0.95 33.47 9.50
N GLN A 294 -0.49 32.73 10.51
CA GLN A 294 -0.17 33.25 11.85
C GLN A 294 1.34 33.35 12.00
#